data_AF-A0A2V9VCK2-F1
#
_entry.id   AF-A0A2V9VCK2-F1
#
_cell.length_a   1.000
_cell.length_b   1.000
_cell.length_c   1.000
_cell.angle_alpha   90.00
_cell.angle_beta   90.00
_cell.angle_gamma   90.00
#
_symmetry.space_group_name_H-M   'P 1'
#
loop_
_entity.id
_entity.type
_entity.pdbx_description
1 polymer ?
#
loop_
_entity_poly.entity_id
_entity_poly.type
_entity_poly.pdbx_seq_one_letter_code
_entity_poly.pdbx_strand_id
1 'polypeptide(L)'
;MSETFNGTSNWSVGALSVRPLQADVGVSITANGVFFPQNVSYTITVTNSGPSTATGVTLTDTLAAGLTFVSSTPSQGTCAGTSPIICNLGTITSGSSATVIVVATPSAPGSYVDTATVTATQPDLNGGNNSATAVAFVESNACSNPAKNGNGGTLAGVINTYYPATANAAEGTTEITVGASTGAAVPIAIGDLLLVMQMQDASINSTNTTNYGDGSTGSGSTNLNNSGNYELVTATSAIPLGGGTVNISGTGSGGGLLYGYTNAAATATQGQRKYQIVRIPQYSTATLSSTLTASAWNGSTGGILALDIAG
;
A
#
# COMPACT_ATOMS: atom_id res chain seq x y z
N MET A 1 18.77 71.04 0.87
CA MET A 1 17.86 71.09 2.03
C MET A 1 17.91 69.72 2.69
N SER A 2 18.35 69.69 3.94
CA SER A 2 18.37 68.49 4.79
C SER A 2 16.96 68.30 5.34
N GLU A 3 16.35 67.14 5.16
CA GLU A 3 15.12 66.80 5.88
C GLU A 3 15.44 65.83 7.02
N THR A 4 15.16 66.29 8.23
CA THR A 4 15.24 65.54 9.48
C THR A 4 13.90 64.83 9.69
N PHE A 5 13.89 63.50 9.74
CA PHE A 5 12.68 62.71 9.94
C PHE A 5 12.20 62.79 11.40
N ASN A 6 10.95 63.23 11.62
CA ASN A 6 10.30 63.22 12.93
C ASN A 6 9.52 61.89 13.12
N GLY A 7 9.69 61.28 14.28
CA GLY A 7 9.21 59.93 14.61
C GLY A 7 7.71 59.78 14.88
N THR A 8 6.83 60.40 14.09
CA THR A 8 5.37 60.19 14.22
C THR A 8 4.69 59.58 12.99
N SER A 9 5.43 59.22 11.95
CA SER A 9 4.89 58.48 10.80
C SER A 9 5.27 56.99 10.88
N ASN A 10 4.41 56.16 11.49
CA ASN A 10 4.51 54.71 11.36
C ASN A 10 4.00 54.30 9.98
N TRP A 11 4.82 54.47 8.95
CA TRP A 11 4.62 53.75 7.70
C TRP A 11 5.02 52.31 7.97
N SER A 12 4.04 51.44 8.25
CA SER A 12 4.27 50.02 8.06
C SER A 12 4.53 49.84 6.56
N VAL A 13 5.74 49.41 6.20
CA VAL A 13 5.95 48.77 4.90
C VAL A 13 5.23 47.43 4.99
N GLY A 14 3.92 47.46 4.77
CA GLY A 14 3.16 46.26 4.48
C GLY A 14 3.61 45.80 3.10
N ALA A 15 4.52 44.83 3.05
CA ALA A 15 4.74 44.08 1.83
C ALA A 15 3.42 43.37 1.49
N LEU A 16 2.60 44.00 0.65
CA LEU A 16 1.47 43.32 0.01
C LEU A 16 2.08 42.30 -0.94
N SER A 17 2.16 41.06 -0.48
CA SER A 17 2.39 39.93 -1.37
C SER A 17 1.17 39.81 -2.27
N VAL A 18 1.23 40.43 -3.45
CA VAL A 18 0.29 40.14 -4.53
C VAL A 18 0.68 38.75 -5.05
N ARG A 19 0.14 37.69 -4.45
CA ARG A 19 0.21 36.38 -5.08
C ARG A 19 -0.58 36.49 -6.39
N PRO A 20 0.05 36.34 -7.57
CA PRO A 20 -0.70 36.33 -8.81
C PRO A 20 -1.75 35.22 -8.72
N LEU A 21 -2.95 35.47 -9.25
CA LEU A 21 -3.93 34.41 -9.44
C LEU A 21 -3.26 33.34 -10.30
N GLN A 22 -3.15 32.13 -9.77
CA GLN A 22 -2.50 30.99 -10.43
C GLN A 22 -3.39 29.76 -10.37
N ALA A 23 -3.15 28.83 -11.28
CA ALA A 23 -3.71 27.49 -11.20
C ALA A 23 -2.92 26.69 -10.16
N ASP A 24 -3.55 25.68 -9.58
CA ASP A 24 -2.92 24.71 -8.67
C ASP A 24 -3.57 23.36 -9.00
N VAL A 25 -2.88 22.56 -9.82
CA VAL A 25 -3.38 21.28 -10.31
C VAL A 25 -2.80 20.15 -9.48
N GLY A 26 -3.63 19.58 -8.62
CA GLY A 26 -3.30 18.39 -7.84
C GLY A 26 -3.82 17.12 -8.49
N VAL A 27 -3.15 16.01 -8.24
CA VAL A 27 -3.62 14.66 -8.58
C VAL A 27 -3.78 13.81 -7.33
N SER A 28 -4.82 12.99 -7.30
CA SER A 28 -4.98 11.91 -6.34
C SER A 28 -5.33 10.62 -7.07
N ILE A 29 -4.95 9.48 -6.49
CA ILE A 29 -5.19 8.17 -7.08
C ILE A 29 -5.66 7.21 -5.98
N THR A 30 -6.68 6.43 -6.29
CA THR A 30 -7.17 5.33 -5.45
C THR A 30 -7.20 4.04 -6.26
N ALA A 31 -6.99 2.91 -5.59
CA ALA A 31 -6.99 1.60 -6.20
C ALA A 31 -7.92 0.65 -5.43
N ASN A 32 -8.49 -0.32 -6.14
CA ASN A 32 -9.29 -1.38 -5.54
C ASN A 32 -8.48 -2.67 -5.41
N GLY A 33 -8.63 -3.36 -4.27
CA GLY A 33 -8.14 -4.72 -4.12
C GLY A 33 -9.05 -5.72 -4.82
N VAL A 34 -8.47 -6.75 -5.46
CA VAL A 34 -9.21 -7.77 -6.23
C VAL A 34 -8.62 -9.17 -6.06
N PHE A 35 -9.35 -10.20 -6.43
CA PHE A 35 -8.80 -11.57 -6.51
C PHE A 35 -8.28 -11.87 -7.90
N PHE A 36 -7.09 -12.44 -8.03
CA PHE A 36 -6.58 -12.95 -9.30
C PHE A 36 -7.53 -14.01 -9.90
N PRO A 37 -7.85 -13.96 -11.21
CA PRO A 37 -7.28 -13.10 -12.26
C PRO A 37 -8.13 -11.87 -12.61
N GLN A 38 -8.90 -11.30 -11.67
CA GLN A 38 -9.68 -10.08 -11.93
C GLN A 38 -8.77 -8.89 -12.24
N ASN A 39 -9.29 -7.97 -13.04
CA ASN A 39 -8.59 -6.73 -13.36
C ASN A 39 -8.57 -5.79 -12.15
N VAL A 40 -7.45 -5.09 -11.97
CA VAL A 40 -7.34 -3.96 -11.05
C VAL A 40 -7.89 -2.71 -11.72
N SER A 41 -8.45 -1.81 -10.92
CA SER A 41 -8.91 -0.49 -11.37
C SER A 41 -8.30 0.61 -10.51
N TYR A 42 -7.72 1.60 -11.19
CA TYR A 42 -7.20 2.83 -10.60
C TYR A 42 -8.13 3.98 -10.96
N THR A 43 -8.54 4.76 -9.97
CA THR A 43 -9.33 5.98 -10.16
C THR A 43 -8.44 7.17 -9.88
N ILE A 44 -8.09 7.90 -10.93
CA ILE A 44 -7.22 9.07 -10.87
C ILE A 44 -8.09 10.31 -10.94
N THR A 45 -7.93 11.24 -10.01
CA THR A 45 -8.67 12.51 -9.96
C THR A 45 -7.69 13.67 -10.05
N VAL A 46 -7.86 14.51 -11.06
CA VAL A 46 -7.13 15.76 -11.23
C VAL A 46 -8.02 16.90 -10.78
N THR A 47 -7.56 17.74 -9.86
CA THR A 47 -8.31 18.85 -9.29
C THR A 47 -7.55 20.16 -9.45
N ASN A 48 -8.22 21.22 -9.90
CA ASN A 48 -7.65 22.56 -9.87
C ASN A 48 -8.11 23.30 -8.61
N SER A 49 -7.26 23.35 -7.58
CA SER A 49 -7.54 24.04 -6.31
C SER A 49 -7.16 25.53 -6.34
N GLY A 50 -6.54 25.98 -7.44
CA GLY A 50 -6.08 27.34 -7.61
C GLY A 50 -7.20 28.29 -7.99
N PRO A 51 -7.07 29.60 -7.71
CA PRO A 51 -8.08 30.58 -8.06
C PRO A 51 -8.16 30.89 -9.58
N SER A 52 -7.21 30.41 -10.40
CA SER A 52 -7.27 30.54 -11.87
C SER A 52 -7.61 29.24 -12.58
N THR A 53 -8.25 29.35 -13.74
CA THR A 53 -8.48 28.22 -14.65
C THR A 53 -7.16 27.63 -15.16
N ALA A 54 -7.05 26.30 -15.14
CA ALA A 54 -5.95 25.54 -15.73
C ALA A 54 -6.32 25.11 -17.15
N THR A 55 -5.43 25.29 -18.12
CA THR A 55 -5.60 24.90 -19.52
C THR A 55 -4.47 24.00 -19.98
N GLY A 56 -4.71 23.21 -21.03
CA GLY A 56 -3.72 22.25 -21.53
C GLY A 56 -3.34 21.21 -20.47
N VAL A 57 -4.30 20.86 -19.59
CA VAL A 57 -4.08 19.91 -18.51
C VAL A 57 -3.82 18.54 -19.12
N THR A 58 -2.66 17.96 -18.81
CA THR A 58 -2.21 16.67 -19.30
C THR A 58 -1.84 15.79 -18.12
N LEU A 59 -2.51 14.64 -18.02
CA LEU A 59 -2.20 13.59 -17.06
C LEU A 59 -1.30 12.53 -17.74
N THR A 60 -0.23 12.13 -17.07
CA THR A 60 0.66 11.03 -17.47
C THR A 60 0.64 9.97 -16.39
N ASP A 61 0.18 8.77 -16.74
CA ASP A 61 -0.03 7.66 -15.82
C ASP A 61 0.86 6.46 -16.20
N THR A 62 1.59 5.90 -15.24
CA THR A 62 2.60 4.85 -15.49
C THR A 62 2.33 3.62 -14.63
N LEU A 63 1.79 2.59 -15.27
CA LEU A 63 1.58 1.27 -14.68
C LEU A 63 2.92 0.59 -14.37
N ALA A 64 3.06 0.01 -13.17
CA ALA A 64 4.23 -0.79 -12.80
C ALA A 64 4.36 -2.09 -13.63
N ALA A 65 5.56 -2.68 -13.58
CA ALA A 65 5.81 -3.99 -14.18
C ALA A 65 4.84 -5.05 -13.61
N GLY A 66 4.40 -5.97 -14.47
CA GLY A 66 3.45 -7.00 -14.12
C GLY A 66 1.97 -6.61 -14.25
N LEU A 67 1.67 -5.36 -14.64
CA LEU A 67 0.35 -4.94 -15.12
C LEU A 67 0.30 -4.90 -16.65
N THR A 68 -0.79 -5.41 -17.22
CA THR A 68 -1.11 -5.26 -18.64
C THR A 68 -2.28 -4.31 -18.80
N PHE A 69 -2.11 -3.21 -19.53
CA PHE A 69 -3.17 -2.24 -19.79
C PHE A 69 -4.38 -2.88 -20.48
N VAL A 70 -5.59 -2.55 -20.01
CA VAL A 70 -6.86 -2.99 -20.61
C VAL A 70 -7.61 -1.80 -21.20
N SER A 71 -7.84 -0.76 -20.41
CA SER A 71 -8.60 0.42 -20.85
C SER A 71 -8.34 1.64 -19.99
N SER A 72 -8.53 2.83 -20.57
CA SER A 72 -8.60 4.10 -19.86
C SER A 72 -9.88 4.84 -20.24
N THR A 73 -10.61 5.34 -19.25
CA THR A 73 -11.89 6.05 -19.45
C THR A 73 -11.82 7.40 -18.75
N PRO A 74 -11.54 8.49 -19.48
CA PRO A 74 -11.56 9.84 -18.92
C PRO A 74 -12.98 10.41 -18.84
N SER A 75 -13.27 11.22 -17.82
CA SER A 75 -14.53 11.98 -17.71
C SER A 75 -14.61 13.13 -18.71
N GLN A 76 -13.46 13.62 -19.18
CA GLN A 76 -13.33 14.64 -20.21
C GLN A 76 -12.02 14.47 -20.98
N GLY A 77 -12.00 14.91 -22.24
CA GLY A 77 -10.82 14.80 -23.09
C GLY A 77 -10.59 13.39 -23.63
N THR A 78 -9.33 13.04 -23.89
CA THR A 78 -8.96 11.75 -24.51
C THR A 78 -7.68 11.20 -23.92
N CYS A 79 -7.60 9.87 -23.81
CA CYS A 79 -6.41 9.15 -23.38
C CYS A 79 -5.84 8.29 -24.53
N ALA A 80 -4.51 8.15 -24.57
CA ALA A 80 -3.80 7.30 -25.51
C ALA A 80 -2.56 6.66 -24.86
N GLY A 81 -2.06 5.57 -25.44
CA GLY A 81 -0.93 4.81 -24.89
C GLY A 81 -1.35 3.69 -23.95
N THR A 82 -0.36 2.99 -23.40
CA THR A 82 -0.58 1.81 -22.55
C THR A 82 0.26 1.85 -21.27
N SER A 83 1.50 2.34 -21.34
CA SER A 83 2.33 2.76 -20.20
C SER A 83 3.56 3.50 -20.77
N PRO A 84 3.69 4.83 -20.61
CA PRO A 84 2.73 5.70 -19.95
C PRO A 84 1.43 5.85 -20.76
N ILE A 85 0.32 6.04 -20.06
CA ILE A 85 -0.98 6.47 -20.59
C ILE A 85 -1.00 8.00 -20.49
N ILE A 86 -1.26 8.68 -21.60
CA ILE A 86 -1.29 10.14 -21.68
C ILE A 86 -2.72 10.58 -21.93
N CYS A 87 -3.29 11.32 -20.98
CA CYS A 87 -4.64 11.86 -21.06
C CYS A 87 -4.63 13.38 -21.20
N ASN A 88 -5.10 13.87 -22.35
CA ASN A 88 -5.30 15.28 -22.61
C ASN A 88 -6.67 15.70 -22.05
N LEU A 89 -6.69 16.21 -20.83
CA LEU A 89 -7.91 16.59 -20.11
C LEU A 89 -8.42 17.99 -20.50
N GLY A 90 -7.58 18.81 -21.13
CA GLY A 90 -7.99 20.12 -21.65
C GLY A 90 -8.08 21.19 -20.56
N THR A 91 -9.25 21.78 -20.36
CA THR A 91 -9.45 22.89 -19.41
C THR A 91 -10.13 22.39 -18.14
N ILE A 92 -9.60 22.77 -16.98
CA ILE A 92 -10.20 22.53 -15.66
C ILE A 92 -10.34 23.88 -14.95
N THR A 93 -11.58 24.31 -14.76
CA THR A 93 -11.92 25.56 -14.04
C THR A 93 -11.55 25.48 -12.56
N SER A 94 -11.37 26.64 -11.94
CA SER A 94 -11.09 26.74 -10.50
C SER A 94 -12.13 25.96 -9.68
N GLY A 95 -11.66 25.15 -8.72
CA GLY A 95 -12.47 24.30 -7.86
C GLY A 95 -13.09 23.07 -8.53
N SER A 96 -12.82 22.83 -9.82
CA SER A 96 -13.36 21.69 -10.57
C SER A 96 -12.34 20.54 -10.68
N SER A 97 -12.84 19.35 -11.03
CA SER A 97 -12.02 18.16 -11.21
C SER A 97 -12.41 17.36 -12.46
N ALA A 98 -11.45 16.56 -12.92
CA ALA A 98 -11.61 15.57 -13.98
C ALA A 98 -11.12 14.21 -13.45
N THR A 99 -11.76 13.12 -13.87
CA THR A 99 -11.39 11.77 -13.44
C THR A 99 -10.96 10.92 -14.63
N VAL A 100 -10.05 9.97 -14.38
CA VAL A 100 -9.65 8.93 -15.33
C VAL A 100 -9.68 7.60 -14.61
N ILE A 101 -10.43 6.65 -15.15
CA ILE A 101 -10.46 5.27 -14.66
C ILE A 101 -9.54 4.45 -15.55
N VAL A 102 -8.49 3.88 -14.97
CA VAL A 102 -7.54 3.00 -15.66
C VAL A 102 -7.74 1.58 -15.17
N VAL A 103 -7.85 0.63 -16.11
CA VAL A 103 -8.04 -0.79 -15.84
C VAL A 103 -6.85 -1.55 -16.39
N ALA A 104 -6.30 -2.46 -15.57
CA ALA A 104 -5.18 -3.30 -15.96
C ALA A 104 -5.35 -4.74 -15.44
N THR A 105 -4.81 -5.70 -16.17
CA THR A 105 -4.76 -7.11 -15.78
C THR A 105 -3.45 -7.39 -15.05
N PRO A 106 -3.48 -7.90 -13.80
CA PRO A 106 -2.29 -8.31 -13.10
C PRO A 106 -1.77 -9.65 -13.64
N SER A 107 -0.44 -9.81 -13.69
CA SER A 107 0.22 -11.03 -14.15
C SER A 107 0.20 -12.18 -13.13
N ALA A 108 0.09 -11.83 -11.85
CA ALA A 108 0.02 -12.75 -10.71
C ALA A 108 -0.65 -12.05 -9.51
N PRO A 109 -0.98 -12.74 -8.41
CA PRO A 109 -1.24 -12.07 -7.14
C PRO A 109 -0.09 -11.14 -6.72
N GLY A 110 -0.39 -10.09 -5.96
CA GLY A 110 0.61 -9.15 -5.50
C GLY A 110 0.17 -7.71 -5.32
N SER A 111 1.13 -6.87 -4.95
CA SER A 111 0.96 -5.42 -4.91
C SER A 111 1.41 -4.79 -6.23
N TYR A 112 0.56 -3.95 -6.81
CA TYR A 112 0.81 -3.26 -8.06
C TYR A 112 0.71 -1.76 -7.88
N VAL A 113 1.84 -1.09 -8.05
CA VAL A 113 1.96 0.35 -7.93
C VAL A 113 1.52 1.02 -9.23
N ASP A 114 0.79 2.13 -9.11
CA ASP A 114 0.47 3.02 -10.21
C ASP A 114 0.81 4.45 -9.84
N THR A 115 1.44 5.18 -10.76
CA THR A 115 1.92 6.55 -10.50
C THR A 115 1.44 7.49 -11.59
N ALA A 116 0.67 8.49 -11.16
CA ALA A 116 0.06 9.48 -12.01
C ALA A 116 0.66 10.86 -11.74
N THR A 117 0.97 11.60 -12.81
CA THR A 117 1.53 12.96 -12.76
C THR A 117 0.72 13.90 -13.63
N VAL A 118 0.55 15.14 -13.21
CA VAL A 118 -0.24 16.14 -13.94
C VAL A 118 0.57 17.40 -14.25
N THR A 119 0.35 17.94 -15.43
CA THR A 119 0.90 19.23 -15.87
C THR A 119 -0.20 20.11 -16.46
N ALA A 120 0.04 21.43 -16.45
CA ALA A 120 -0.83 22.42 -17.08
C ALA A 120 0.02 23.53 -17.71
N THR A 121 -0.60 24.40 -18.53
CA THR A 121 0.12 25.51 -19.19
C THR A 121 0.46 26.64 -18.21
N GLN A 122 -0.42 26.87 -17.23
CA GLN A 122 -0.21 27.90 -16.22
C GLN A 122 0.83 27.45 -15.20
N PRO A 123 1.67 28.38 -14.67
CA PRO A 123 2.57 28.06 -13.57
C PRO A 123 1.79 27.58 -12.34
N ASP A 124 2.24 26.45 -11.80
CA ASP A 124 1.78 25.88 -10.54
C ASP A 124 2.91 26.00 -9.51
N LEU A 125 2.66 26.72 -8.41
CA LEU A 125 3.66 26.91 -7.34
C LEU A 125 3.63 25.80 -6.30
N ASN A 126 2.67 24.88 -6.38
CA ASN A 126 2.53 23.76 -5.45
C ASN A 126 2.87 22.42 -6.12
N GLY A 127 4.01 22.35 -6.80
CA GLY A 127 4.45 21.15 -7.55
C GLY A 127 4.45 19.81 -6.78
N GLY A 128 4.34 19.83 -5.44
CA GLY A 128 4.32 18.64 -4.60
C GLY A 128 3.02 17.83 -4.66
N ASN A 129 1.90 18.43 -5.12
CA ASN A 129 0.64 17.71 -5.30
C ASN A 129 0.40 17.24 -6.76
N ASN A 130 1.35 17.51 -7.67
CA ASN A 130 1.26 17.18 -9.09
C ASN A 130 1.65 15.72 -9.40
N SER A 131 1.93 14.92 -8.37
CA SER A 131 2.23 13.48 -8.48
C SER A 131 1.54 12.72 -7.35
N ALA A 132 0.96 11.57 -7.67
CA ALA A 132 0.36 10.68 -6.68
C ALA A 132 0.56 9.21 -7.07
N THR A 133 0.62 8.35 -6.05
CA THR A 133 0.83 6.92 -6.20
C THR A 133 -0.21 6.14 -5.41
N ALA A 134 -0.75 5.08 -6.00
CA ALA A 134 -1.59 4.10 -5.30
C ALA A 134 -1.04 2.69 -5.48
N VAL A 135 -1.45 1.79 -4.59
CA VAL A 135 -1.11 0.37 -4.64
C VAL A 135 -2.40 -0.42 -4.70
N ALA A 136 -2.59 -1.20 -5.77
CA ALA A 136 -3.63 -2.21 -5.85
C ALA A 136 -3.10 -3.53 -5.27
N PHE A 137 -3.92 -4.22 -4.48
CA PHE A 137 -3.59 -5.55 -3.97
C PHE A 137 -4.41 -6.61 -4.70
N VAL A 138 -3.72 -7.59 -5.27
CA VAL A 138 -4.31 -8.69 -6.00
C VAL A 138 -4.08 -9.96 -5.19
N GLU A 139 -5.13 -10.54 -4.66
CA GLU A 139 -5.01 -11.73 -3.83
C GLU A 139 -5.23 -12.99 -4.65
N SER A 140 -4.56 -14.08 -4.29
CA SER A 140 -4.91 -15.38 -4.84
C SER A 140 -6.33 -15.74 -4.41
N ASN A 141 -7.11 -16.36 -5.30
CA ASN A 141 -8.37 -17.00 -4.92
C ASN A 141 -8.11 -18.32 -4.17
N ALA A 142 -7.20 -18.30 -3.19
CA ALA A 142 -6.84 -19.45 -2.39
C ALA A 142 -7.94 -19.69 -1.35
N CYS A 143 -8.85 -20.61 -1.69
CA CYS A 143 -9.71 -21.33 -0.75
C CYS A 143 -10.47 -20.44 0.25
N SER A 144 -11.35 -19.58 -0.27
CA SER A 144 -12.42 -18.99 0.52
C SER A 144 -13.38 -20.11 0.95
N ASN A 145 -13.09 -20.75 2.09
CA ASN A 145 -14.10 -21.45 2.86
C ASN A 145 -14.43 -20.58 4.08
N PRO A 146 -15.07 -19.41 3.87
CA PRO A 146 -15.36 -18.49 4.95
C PRO A 146 -16.22 -19.16 6.03
N ALA A 147 -16.90 -20.28 5.78
CA ALA A 147 -17.67 -20.98 6.81
C ALA A 147 -16.87 -22.00 7.64
N LYS A 148 -15.56 -22.16 7.44
CA LYS A 148 -14.79 -23.25 8.06
C LYS A 148 -14.87 -23.27 9.60
N ASN A 149 -14.87 -22.10 10.23
CA ASN A 149 -14.99 -21.96 11.68
C ASN A 149 -16.43 -21.65 12.14
N GLY A 150 -17.42 -21.80 11.25
CA GLY A 150 -18.84 -21.63 11.55
C GLY A 150 -19.22 -20.16 11.83
N ASN A 151 -20.24 -19.96 12.67
CA ASN A 151 -20.64 -18.62 13.09
C ASN A 151 -19.64 -18.06 14.12
N GLY A 152 -19.03 -16.92 13.82
CA GLY A 152 -18.05 -16.25 14.68
C GLY A 152 -18.66 -15.52 15.88
N GLY A 153 -19.99 -15.31 15.89
CA GLY A 153 -20.66 -14.58 16.97
C GLY A 153 -20.10 -13.16 17.12
N THR A 154 -19.92 -12.71 18.36
CA THR A 154 -19.25 -11.42 18.64
C THR A 154 -17.75 -11.64 18.84
N LEU A 155 -16.95 -11.19 17.88
CA LEU A 155 -15.48 -11.28 17.94
C LEU A 155 -14.94 -10.18 18.86
N ALA A 156 -14.12 -10.58 19.84
CA ALA A 156 -13.52 -9.72 20.85
C ALA A 156 -12.11 -10.20 21.20
N GLY A 157 -11.26 -9.29 21.71
CA GLY A 157 -9.88 -9.62 22.08
C GLY A 157 -9.01 -9.95 20.86
N VAL A 158 -8.00 -10.80 21.06
CA VAL A 158 -7.12 -11.28 20.00
C VAL A 158 -7.69 -12.57 19.41
N ILE A 159 -8.01 -12.55 18.11
CA ILE A 159 -8.58 -13.70 17.40
C ILE A 159 -7.57 -14.45 16.51
N ASN A 160 -6.46 -13.80 16.16
CA ASN A 160 -5.44 -14.41 15.32
C ASN A 160 -4.42 -15.19 16.15
N THR A 161 -3.92 -16.27 15.56
CA THR A 161 -2.72 -16.95 16.07
C THR A 161 -1.57 -16.66 15.12
N TYR A 162 -0.46 -16.17 15.68
CA TYR A 162 0.71 -15.73 14.94
C TYR A 162 1.85 -16.72 15.14
N TYR A 163 2.56 -17.06 14.08
CA TYR A 163 3.71 -17.95 14.12
C TYR A 163 4.95 -17.21 13.60
N PRO A 164 6.02 -17.10 14.40
CA PRO A 164 7.26 -16.47 13.96
C PRO A 164 7.99 -17.38 12.98
N ALA A 165 8.57 -16.82 11.92
CA ALA A 165 9.47 -17.57 11.06
C ALA A 165 10.79 -17.94 11.77
N THR A 166 11.30 -19.13 11.52
CA THR A 166 12.60 -19.59 12.04
C THR A 166 13.69 -19.71 10.97
N ALA A 167 13.31 -19.66 9.69
CA ALA A 167 14.21 -19.70 8.54
C ALA A 167 13.73 -18.76 7.43
N ASN A 168 14.50 -18.60 6.35
CA ASN A 168 14.00 -17.98 5.12
C ASN A 168 13.07 -18.96 4.39
N ALA A 169 12.10 -18.43 3.65
CA ALA A 169 11.28 -19.22 2.73
C ALA A 169 11.56 -18.76 1.29
N ALA A 170 11.94 -19.69 0.42
CA ALA A 170 12.19 -19.39 -0.98
C ALA A 170 10.87 -19.30 -1.76
N GLU A 171 10.85 -18.48 -2.81
CA GLU A 171 9.77 -18.52 -3.80
C GLU A 171 9.59 -19.94 -4.35
N GLY A 172 8.35 -20.37 -4.52
CA GLY A 172 7.97 -21.71 -4.96
C GLY A 172 8.06 -22.79 -3.89
N THR A 173 8.52 -22.51 -2.67
CA THR A 173 8.51 -23.53 -1.60
C THR A 173 7.08 -23.89 -1.20
N THR A 174 6.84 -25.18 -0.94
CA THR A 174 5.58 -25.70 -0.41
C THR A 174 5.65 -25.97 1.10
N GLU A 175 6.75 -25.58 1.75
CA GLU A 175 6.99 -25.81 3.18
C GLU A 175 7.57 -24.57 3.84
N ILE A 176 7.08 -24.26 5.04
CA ILE A 176 7.56 -23.15 5.87
C ILE A 176 7.81 -23.67 7.29
N THR A 177 9.01 -23.43 7.82
CA THR A 177 9.32 -23.73 9.22
C THR A 177 9.04 -22.53 10.13
N VAL A 178 8.28 -22.77 11.18
CA VAL A 178 7.83 -21.74 12.12
C VAL A 178 8.09 -22.13 13.58
N GLY A 179 8.20 -21.13 14.44
CA GLY A 179 8.39 -21.29 15.87
C GLY A 179 7.08 -21.32 16.66
N ALA A 180 7.20 -21.25 17.98
CA ALA A 180 6.05 -21.28 18.88
C ALA A 180 5.12 -20.07 18.67
N SER A 181 3.82 -20.34 18.67
CA SER A 181 2.79 -19.37 18.36
C SER A 181 2.54 -18.36 19.50
N THR A 182 2.00 -17.20 19.14
CA THR A 182 1.46 -16.19 20.06
C THR A 182 0.01 -15.82 19.67
N GLY A 183 -0.67 -15.00 20.49
CA GLY A 183 -2.03 -14.53 20.22
C GLY A 183 -3.11 -15.49 20.74
N ALA A 184 -4.09 -15.82 19.89
CA ALA A 184 -5.26 -16.62 20.24
C ALA A 184 -4.95 -18.10 20.56
N ALA A 185 -3.72 -18.56 20.29
CA ALA A 185 -3.23 -19.91 20.59
C ALA A 185 -4.10 -21.04 20.00
N VAL A 186 -4.52 -20.90 18.74
CA VAL A 186 -5.19 -21.94 17.96
C VAL A 186 -4.18 -22.62 17.01
N PRO A 187 -3.99 -23.95 17.08
CA PRO A 187 -3.05 -24.65 16.21
C PRO A 187 -3.46 -24.54 14.74
N ILE A 188 -2.49 -24.67 13.84
CA ILE A 188 -2.79 -24.78 12.40
C ILE A 188 -3.29 -26.20 12.13
N ALA A 189 -4.47 -26.29 11.52
CA ALA A 189 -5.06 -27.52 11.01
C ALA A 189 -5.01 -27.56 9.48
N ILE A 190 -5.11 -28.78 8.91
CA ILE A 190 -5.21 -28.96 7.47
C ILE A 190 -6.40 -28.17 6.91
N GLY A 191 -6.17 -27.50 5.80
CA GLY A 191 -7.09 -26.63 5.09
C GLY A 191 -7.26 -25.25 5.73
N ASP A 192 -6.47 -24.86 6.74
CA ASP A 192 -6.55 -23.52 7.32
C ASP A 192 -6.01 -22.49 6.33
N LEU A 193 -6.66 -21.33 6.28
CA LEU A 193 -6.16 -20.17 5.56
C LEU A 193 -5.06 -19.49 6.37
N LEU A 194 -3.91 -19.28 5.75
CA LEU A 194 -2.73 -18.67 6.35
C LEU A 194 -2.33 -17.43 5.55
N LEU A 195 -2.06 -16.33 6.23
CA LEU A 195 -1.39 -15.16 5.67
C LEU A 195 0.11 -15.27 5.94
N VAL A 196 0.92 -15.25 4.88
CA VAL A 196 2.38 -15.13 4.96
C VAL A 196 2.73 -13.68 4.62
N MET A 197 3.37 -12.96 5.52
CA MET A 197 3.68 -11.54 5.30
C MET A 197 5.07 -11.16 5.79
N GLN A 198 5.83 -10.48 4.92
CA GLN A 198 7.07 -9.82 5.26
C GLN A 198 6.78 -8.52 6.01
N MET A 199 6.90 -8.57 7.33
CA MET A 199 6.62 -7.44 8.22
C MET A 199 7.71 -6.37 8.18
N GLN A 200 8.96 -6.81 8.01
CA GLN A 200 10.12 -5.93 7.99
C GLN A 200 11.10 -6.42 6.93
N ASP A 201 11.52 -5.55 6.00
CA ASP A 201 12.67 -5.79 5.12
C ASP A 201 13.33 -4.49 4.60
N ALA A 202 12.80 -3.33 4.96
CA ALA A 202 13.30 -2.07 4.43
C ALA A 202 14.80 -1.85 4.77
N SER A 203 15.58 -1.45 3.78
CA SER A 203 16.95 -1.01 3.98
C SER A 203 16.95 0.32 4.73
N ILE A 204 17.76 0.42 5.78
CA ILE A 204 17.80 1.61 6.63
C ILE A 204 18.86 2.57 6.08
N ASN A 205 18.50 3.85 5.95
CA ASN A 205 19.50 4.88 5.72
C ASN A 205 20.17 5.22 7.06
N SER A 206 21.43 4.83 7.25
CA SER A 206 22.19 5.16 8.47
C SER A 206 23.05 6.42 8.34
N THR A 207 22.98 7.13 7.21
CA THR A 207 23.78 8.33 6.95
C THR A 207 23.06 9.56 7.48
N ASN A 208 23.70 10.33 8.36
CA ASN A 208 23.16 11.59 8.87
C ASN A 208 23.15 12.65 7.75
N THR A 209 22.00 12.85 7.12
CA THR A 209 21.79 13.74 5.96
C THR A 209 20.43 14.42 6.06
N THR A 210 20.12 15.35 5.16
CA THR A 210 18.76 15.91 5.01
C THR A 210 17.69 14.84 4.74
N ASN A 211 18.10 13.68 4.24
CA ASN A 211 17.23 12.53 4.00
C ASN A 211 17.10 11.60 5.22
N TYR A 212 17.89 11.78 6.28
CA TYR A 212 17.76 11.04 7.54
C TYR A 212 18.44 11.79 8.70
N GLY A 213 17.64 12.29 9.64
CA GLY A 213 18.14 12.70 10.96
C GLY A 213 18.43 14.20 11.20
N ASP A 214 18.05 15.12 10.31
CA ASP A 214 18.25 16.57 10.51
C ASP A 214 16.95 17.39 10.71
N GLY A 215 15.79 16.73 10.76
CA GLY A 215 14.50 17.36 11.02
C GLY A 215 13.88 18.13 9.84
N SER A 216 14.44 18.01 8.63
CA SER A 216 13.94 18.73 7.46
C SER A 216 12.91 17.93 6.65
N THR A 217 13.26 16.82 5.97
CA THR A 217 12.33 16.02 5.14
C THR A 217 12.96 14.69 4.68
N GLY A 218 13.24 13.77 5.61
CA GLY A 218 13.96 12.54 5.32
C GLY A 218 13.18 11.24 5.56
N SER A 219 13.39 10.21 4.72
CA SER A 219 12.92 8.85 4.97
C SER A 219 13.99 8.03 5.70
N GLY A 220 13.62 7.41 6.83
CA GLY A 220 14.49 6.47 7.56
C GLY A 220 14.86 5.18 6.83
N SER A 221 14.43 5.04 5.58
CA SER A 221 14.73 3.91 4.70
C SER A 221 15.17 4.38 3.32
N THR A 222 15.94 3.54 2.63
CA THR A 222 16.40 3.76 1.25
C THR A 222 15.63 2.92 0.23
N ASN A 223 15.18 1.72 0.59
CA ASN A 223 14.36 0.82 -0.22
C ASN A 223 13.46 -0.01 0.70
N LEU A 224 12.26 -0.36 0.25
CA LEU A 224 11.36 -1.23 1.02
C LEU A 224 11.71 -2.72 0.92
N ASN A 225 12.51 -3.12 -0.08
CA ASN A 225 12.80 -4.52 -0.39
C ASN A 225 11.50 -5.35 -0.42
N ASN A 226 11.42 -6.48 0.30
CA ASN A 226 10.20 -7.29 0.33
C ASN A 226 9.20 -6.82 1.39
N SER A 227 9.44 -5.72 2.10
CA SER A 227 8.57 -5.27 3.20
C SER A 227 7.17 -4.96 2.67
N GLY A 228 6.16 -5.54 3.30
CA GLY A 228 4.77 -5.44 2.84
C GLY A 228 4.36 -6.48 1.81
N ASN A 229 5.28 -7.30 1.30
CA ASN A 229 4.88 -8.47 0.49
C ASN A 229 4.08 -9.44 1.34
N TYR A 230 2.96 -9.90 0.82
CA TYR A 230 2.13 -10.89 1.47
C TYR A 230 1.41 -11.78 0.47
N GLU A 231 1.04 -12.97 0.92
CA GLU A 231 0.20 -13.88 0.16
C GLU A 231 -0.66 -14.75 1.09
N LEU A 232 -1.76 -15.27 0.55
CA LEU A 232 -2.63 -16.23 1.20
C LEU A 232 -2.30 -17.64 0.69
N VAL A 233 -2.14 -18.57 1.63
CA VAL A 233 -1.88 -19.99 1.36
C VAL A 233 -2.81 -20.87 2.19
N THR A 234 -3.04 -22.09 1.71
CA THR A 234 -3.79 -23.12 2.44
C THR A 234 -2.83 -24.08 3.12
N ALA A 235 -2.99 -24.34 4.41
CA ALA A 235 -2.22 -25.37 5.10
C ALA A 235 -2.59 -26.77 4.57
N THR A 236 -1.61 -27.56 4.16
CA THR A 236 -1.78 -28.97 3.76
C THR A 236 -1.27 -29.94 4.82
N SER A 237 -0.60 -29.45 5.86
CA SER A 237 -0.31 -30.19 7.10
C SER A 237 -0.81 -29.43 8.33
N ALA A 238 -0.95 -30.13 9.45
CA ALA A 238 -1.24 -29.54 10.75
C ALA A 238 0.06 -29.35 11.55
N ILE A 239 0.14 -28.27 12.33
CA ILE A 239 1.25 -28.06 13.28
C ILE A 239 0.73 -27.65 14.66
N PRO A 240 1.39 -28.07 15.75
CA PRO A 240 1.02 -27.67 17.10
C PRO A 240 1.45 -26.22 17.40
N LEU A 241 0.97 -25.69 18.53
CA LEU A 241 1.34 -24.35 19.02
C LEU A 241 2.84 -24.17 19.29
N GLY A 242 3.58 -25.27 19.47
CA GLY A 242 5.04 -25.24 19.65
C GLY A 242 5.83 -24.90 18.39
N GLY A 243 5.18 -24.83 17.23
CA GLY A 243 5.81 -24.66 15.93
C GLY A 243 6.09 -25.97 15.22
N GLY A 244 6.80 -25.89 14.09
CA GLY A 244 7.08 -27.03 13.22
C GLY A 244 7.19 -26.62 11.75
N THR A 245 7.23 -27.60 10.85
CA THR A 245 7.13 -27.35 9.41
C THR A 245 5.69 -27.50 8.98
N VAL A 246 5.10 -26.40 8.51
CA VAL A 246 3.77 -26.41 7.87
C VAL A 246 3.96 -26.59 6.37
N ASN A 247 3.27 -27.58 5.81
CA ASN A 247 3.16 -27.77 4.37
C ASN A 247 2.01 -26.89 3.90
N ILE A 248 2.16 -26.29 2.74
CA ILE A 248 1.24 -25.31 2.20
C ILE A 248 0.94 -25.58 0.73
N SER A 249 -0.19 -25.07 0.28
CA SER A 249 -0.53 -24.87 -1.12
C SER A 249 -0.76 -23.38 -1.33
N GLY A 250 0.06 -22.76 -2.19
CA GLY A 250 -0.04 -21.38 -2.61
C GLY A 250 -0.33 -21.26 -4.10
N THR A 251 -0.01 -20.10 -4.66
CA THR A 251 -0.23 -19.79 -6.10
C THR A 251 1.04 -19.54 -6.88
N GLY A 252 2.20 -19.66 -6.23
CA GLY A 252 3.49 -19.60 -6.90
C GLY A 252 3.80 -20.87 -7.68
N SER A 253 5.02 -20.90 -8.23
CA SER A 253 5.53 -22.05 -8.99
C SER A 253 5.40 -23.36 -8.20
N GLY A 254 4.98 -24.43 -8.88
CA GLY A 254 4.79 -25.75 -8.24
C GLY A 254 3.68 -25.81 -7.19
N GLY A 255 2.83 -24.78 -7.08
CA GLY A 255 1.82 -24.68 -6.03
C GLY A 255 2.38 -24.24 -4.68
N GLY A 256 3.58 -23.64 -4.65
CA GLY A 256 4.22 -23.09 -3.46
C GLY A 256 3.97 -21.59 -3.28
N LEU A 257 4.88 -20.93 -2.55
CA LEU A 257 4.87 -19.48 -2.34
C LEU A 257 5.07 -18.70 -3.63
N LEU A 258 4.34 -17.60 -3.78
CA LEU A 258 4.55 -16.62 -4.84
C LEU A 258 5.76 -15.72 -4.57
N TYR A 259 6.06 -15.46 -3.29
CA TYR A 259 7.20 -14.62 -2.91
C TYR A 259 8.26 -15.37 -2.11
N GLY A 260 9.50 -14.86 -2.19
CA GLY A 260 10.54 -15.18 -1.23
C GLY A 260 10.42 -14.32 0.03
N TYR A 261 10.50 -14.95 1.19
CA TYR A 261 10.45 -14.28 2.50
C TYR A 261 11.76 -14.44 3.27
N THR A 262 12.22 -13.35 3.88
CA THR A 262 13.51 -13.28 4.56
C THR A 262 13.33 -13.14 6.07
N ASN A 263 14.01 -14.02 6.82
CA ASN A 263 14.14 -13.99 8.26
C ASN A 263 15.63 -13.84 8.62
N ALA A 264 16.04 -12.62 8.99
CA ALA A 264 17.43 -12.32 9.33
C ALA A 264 17.53 -11.28 10.45
N ALA A 265 18.57 -11.39 11.27
CA ALA A 265 18.93 -10.35 12.21
C ALA A 265 19.33 -9.05 11.46
N ALA A 266 19.23 -7.92 12.15
CA ALA A 266 19.74 -6.66 11.64
C ALA A 266 21.27 -6.71 11.49
N THR A 267 21.79 -5.96 10.53
CA THR A 267 23.23 -5.71 10.35
C THR A 267 23.49 -4.21 10.46
N ALA A 268 24.75 -3.79 10.30
CA ALA A 268 25.11 -2.37 10.33
C ALA A 268 24.44 -1.54 9.21
N THR A 269 24.06 -2.17 8.09
CA THR A 269 23.53 -1.49 6.89
C THR A 269 22.16 -1.99 6.46
N GLN A 270 21.61 -3.01 7.14
CA GLN A 270 20.32 -3.60 6.82
C GLN A 270 19.49 -3.74 8.10
N GLY A 271 18.25 -3.25 8.07
CA GLY A 271 17.31 -3.43 9.17
C GLY A 271 17.03 -4.90 9.44
N GLN A 272 16.41 -5.19 10.60
CA GLN A 272 15.95 -6.54 10.88
C GLN A 272 14.94 -6.97 9.82
N ARG A 273 15.02 -8.23 9.39
CA ARG A 273 14.13 -8.78 8.37
C ARG A 273 13.30 -9.89 8.99
N LYS A 274 11.98 -9.69 9.01
CA LYS A 274 11.05 -10.59 9.68
C LYS A 274 9.80 -10.75 8.85
N TYR A 275 9.39 -11.99 8.70
CA TYR A 275 8.07 -12.37 8.23
C TYR A 275 7.40 -13.25 9.28
N GLN A 276 6.08 -13.29 9.22
CA GLN A 276 5.26 -14.14 10.09
C GLN A 276 4.20 -14.86 9.29
N ILE A 277 3.67 -15.91 9.90
CA ILE A 277 2.53 -16.65 9.38
C ILE A 277 1.37 -16.39 10.34
N VAL A 278 0.23 -15.92 9.83
CA VAL A 278 -0.96 -15.63 10.63
C VAL A 278 -2.05 -16.62 10.23
N ARG A 279 -2.56 -17.37 11.19
CA ARG A 279 -3.76 -18.19 10.99
C ARG A 279 -4.97 -17.26 10.91
N ILE A 280 -5.68 -17.31 9.78
CA ILE A 280 -6.88 -16.52 9.55
C ILE A 280 -8.10 -17.36 9.95
N PRO A 281 -8.87 -16.96 10.97
CA PRO A 281 -10.16 -17.58 11.21
C PRO A 281 -11.16 -17.18 10.11
N GLN A 282 -11.97 -18.16 9.69
CA GLN A 282 -12.94 -18.06 8.62
C GLN A 282 -14.35 -18.26 9.20
N TYR A 283 -15.18 -17.22 9.24
CA TYR A 283 -16.54 -17.27 9.78
C TYR A 283 -17.66 -17.06 8.74
N SER A 284 -18.77 -17.80 8.87
CA SER A 284 -19.94 -17.60 8.00
C SER A 284 -20.63 -16.27 8.26
N THR A 285 -20.56 -15.76 9.49
CA THR A 285 -21.08 -14.47 9.95
C THR A 285 -20.32 -14.08 11.21
N ALA A 286 -20.11 -12.79 11.45
CA ALA A 286 -19.59 -12.30 12.73
C ALA A 286 -19.94 -10.84 12.98
N THR A 287 -20.03 -10.46 14.25
CA THR A 287 -20.15 -9.08 14.73
C THR A 287 -18.83 -8.66 15.37
N LEU A 288 -18.29 -7.50 15.00
CA LEU A 288 -17.03 -7.01 15.57
C LEU A 288 -17.32 -6.21 16.85
N SER A 289 -16.65 -6.55 17.96
CA SER A 289 -16.72 -5.76 19.19
C SER A 289 -15.75 -4.58 19.18
N SER A 290 -15.97 -3.59 20.05
CA SER A 290 -15.01 -2.51 20.31
C SER A 290 -13.73 -2.96 21.01
N THR A 291 -13.68 -4.21 21.48
CA THR A 291 -12.52 -4.81 22.15
C THR A 291 -11.74 -5.76 21.25
N LEU A 292 -12.15 -5.92 19.99
CA LEU A 292 -11.39 -6.66 19.00
C LEU A 292 -10.05 -5.96 18.73
N THR A 293 -8.96 -6.71 18.85
CA THR A 293 -7.61 -6.15 18.75
C THR A 293 -6.63 -7.17 18.17
N ALA A 294 -5.56 -6.67 17.55
CA ALA A 294 -4.39 -7.48 17.21
C ALA A 294 -3.46 -7.60 18.43
N SER A 295 -2.66 -8.66 18.51
CA SER A 295 -1.50 -8.62 19.40
C SER A 295 -0.56 -7.49 18.97
N ALA A 296 0.01 -6.75 19.92
CA ALA A 296 1.02 -5.74 19.60
C ALA A 296 2.22 -6.39 18.89
N TRP A 297 2.78 -5.71 17.89
CA TRP A 297 3.99 -6.18 17.22
C TRP A 297 5.15 -6.24 18.22
N ASN A 298 5.76 -7.42 18.37
CA ASN A 298 6.84 -7.65 19.34
C ASN A 298 8.24 -7.76 18.70
N GLY A 299 8.37 -7.38 17.42
CA GLY A 299 9.61 -7.58 16.65
C GLY A 299 9.71 -8.94 15.97
N SER A 300 8.70 -9.81 16.11
CA SER A 300 8.64 -11.09 15.38
C SER A 300 7.24 -11.51 14.97
N THR A 301 6.21 -11.23 15.77
CA THR A 301 4.80 -11.56 15.51
C THR A 301 3.88 -10.46 16.01
N GLY A 302 2.63 -10.44 15.50
CA GLY A 302 1.59 -9.47 15.87
C GLY A 302 1.44 -8.33 14.87
N GLY A 303 0.88 -7.21 15.31
CA GLY A 303 0.71 -5.97 14.52
C GLY A 303 -0.42 -6.00 13.49
N ILE A 304 -1.04 -7.16 13.26
CA ILE A 304 -2.06 -7.34 12.21
C ILE A 304 -3.26 -8.07 12.79
N LEU A 305 -4.44 -7.62 12.39
CA LEU A 305 -5.71 -8.33 12.58
C LEU A 305 -6.15 -8.82 11.19
N ALA A 306 -6.38 -10.11 11.04
CA ALA A 306 -6.83 -10.72 9.79
C ALA A 306 -7.99 -11.68 10.06
N LEU A 307 -9.05 -11.59 9.27
CA LEU A 307 -10.22 -12.46 9.39
C LEU A 307 -10.89 -12.57 8.02
N ASP A 308 -11.54 -13.69 7.79
CA ASP A 308 -12.35 -13.94 6.61
C ASP A 308 -13.80 -14.16 7.08
N ILE A 309 -14.74 -13.37 6.56
CA ILE A 309 -16.17 -13.48 6.88
C ILE A 309 -16.92 -13.61 5.56
N ALA A 310 -17.85 -14.57 5.46
CA ALA A 310 -18.71 -14.68 4.29
C ALA A 310 -19.56 -13.40 4.15
N GLY A 311 -19.47 -12.77 2.98
CA GLY A 311 -20.27 -11.60 2.60
C GLY A 311 -21.69 -11.95 2.17
#